data_AF-A0A2W4K0Z9-F1
#
_entry.id   AF-A0A2W4K0Z9-F1
#
_cell.length_a   1.000
_cell.length_b   1.000
_cell.length_c   1.000
_cell.angle_alpha   90.00
_cell.angle_beta   90.00
_cell.angle_gamma   90.00
#
_symmetry.space_group_name_H-M   'P 1'
#
loop_
_entity.id
_entity.type
_entity.pdbx_description
1 polymer ?
#
loop_
_entity_poly.entity_id
_entity_poly.type
_entity_poly.pdbx_seq_one_letter_code
_entity_poly.pdbx_strand_id
1 'polypeptide(L)'
;MKVAVTGAGGQIGSIIIEEIGKVAELTPVAIFRNRIGSALYESNNFDSRIVDLENLQDCIDKLSDCEAVINCAIASGTYKEARLTNVSMVKNLLKLPNLKYFMHLSTVAVYGDAFIVNGLNTYDDPRPNRSYGKEKLHVETEIIKNVSNKTSFYILRLGHVYGCEMAFSKAILSFLTDKNFRIPYQGEKLSNTVYVGNIASGIINLLKDSIPSGIYNLSDNPHLTWAEIFSWHCTATGLPMPKAIDTNEADRINMNYRNYYKKSLASSVFMDFSKWIGSLPYLNLLKSDSFQRIAYFSLIIMPDFFEKWVRKRYAKWSAQKSVSLLSLNKTITSPFWLFSDSMPGKYLLNFTNNFDSNAITVKMKKWYENYKNF
;
A
#
# COMPACT_ATOMS: atom_id res chain seq x y z
N MET A 1 8.11 -2.85 28.22
CA MET A 1 8.80 -3.13 26.93
C MET A 1 8.90 -1.83 26.14
N LYS A 2 10.10 -1.44 25.65
CA LYS A 2 10.25 -0.25 24.79
C LYS A 2 9.94 -0.58 23.33
N VAL A 3 9.06 0.22 22.72
CA VAL A 3 8.54 -0.02 21.36
C VAL A 3 8.84 1.19 20.47
N ALA A 4 9.75 1.01 19.50
CA ALA A 4 10.07 2.03 18.51
C ALA A 4 9.06 2.02 17.36
N VAL A 5 8.48 3.18 17.03
CA VAL A 5 7.59 3.35 15.87
C VAL A 5 8.27 4.25 14.85
N THR A 6 8.67 3.68 13.70
CA THR A 6 9.22 4.48 12.60
C THR A 6 8.11 5.14 11.80
N GLY A 7 8.32 6.36 11.33
CA GLY A 7 7.26 7.11 10.67
C GLY A 7 6.14 7.50 11.62
N ALA A 8 6.48 7.80 12.89
CA ALA A 8 5.53 8.18 13.94
C ALA A 8 4.73 9.44 13.59
N GLY A 9 5.30 10.38 12.83
CA GLY A 9 4.56 11.55 12.31
C GLY A 9 3.67 11.25 11.09
N GLY A 10 3.57 9.99 10.65
CA GLY A 10 2.71 9.59 9.53
C GLY A 10 1.26 9.33 9.97
N GLN A 11 0.36 9.17 8.99
CA GLN A 11 -1.07 8.95 9.23
C GLN A 11 -1.36 7.75 10.16
N ILE A 12 -0.73 6.60 9.91
CA ILE A 12 -0.95 5.41 10.73
C ILE A 12 -0.03 5.41 11.96
N GLY A 13 1.24 5.80 11.77
CA GLY A 13 2.25 5.79 12.85
C GLY A 13 1.88 6.66 14.05
N SER A 14 1.20 7.78 13.82
CA SER A 14 0.75 8.69 14.87
C SER A 14 -0.31 8.06 15.77
N ILE A 15 -1.30 7.40 15.17
CA ILE A 15 -2.31 6.65 15.92
C ILE A 15 -1.67 5.48 16.68
N ILE A 16 -0.76 4.74 16.04
CA ILE A 16 -0.07 3.61 16.68
C ILE A 16 0.70 4.05 17.92
N ILE A 17 1.51 5.12 17.82
CA ILE A 17 2.32 5.57 18.96
C ILE A 17 1.43 6.08 20.11
N GLU A 18 0.32 6.74 19.80
CA GLU A 18 -0.66 7.19 20.80
C GLU A 18 -1.33 6.02 21.53
N GLU A 19 -1.79 5.00 20.81
CA GLU A 19 -2.45 3.84 21.42
C GLU A 19 -1.45 3.00 22.24
N ILE A 20 -0.21 2.83 21.78
CA ILE A 20 0.84 2.17 22.58
C ILE A 20 1.08 2.91 23.89
N GLY A 21 1.09 4.25 23.85
CA GLY A 21 1.28 5.08 25.05
C GLY A 21 0.18 4.97 26.10
N LYS A 22 -0.99 4.43 25.75
CA LYS A 22 -2.08 4.15 26.70
C LYS A 22 -1.91 2.82 27.44
N VAL A 23 -0.95 1.99 27.02
CA VAL A 23 -0.72 0.66 27.58
C VAL A 23 0.40 0.74 28.61
N ALA A 24 0.08 0.53 29.89
CA ALA A 24 1.03 0.71 31.01
C ALA A 24 2.31 -0.14 30.89
N GLU A 25 2.23 -1.33 30.29
CA GLU A 25 3.39 -2.22 30.13
C GLU A 25 4.33 -1.84 28.96
N LEU A 26 3.90 -0.89 28.12
CA LEU A 26 4.62 -0.47 26.92
C LEU A 26 5.17 0.95 27.09
N THR A 27 6.36 1.18 26.55
CA THR A 27 6.98 2.50 26.51
C THR A 27 7.16 2.90 25.06
N PRO A 28 6.34 3.83 24.53
CA PRO A 28 6.42 4.27 23.14
C PRO A 28 7.67 5.12 22.89
N VAL A 29 8.39 4.83 21.81
CA VAL A 29 9.52 5.63 21.30
C VAL A 29 9.20 6.07 19.87
N ALA A 30 8.95 7.36 19.66
CA ALA A 30 8.56 7.94 18.38
C ALA A 30 9.80 8.27 17.53
N ILE A 31 9.93 7.66 16.35
CA ILE A 31 11.11 7.84 15.50
C ILE A 31 10.81 8.75 14.31
N PHE A 32 11.61 9.80 14.19
CA PHE A 32 11.52 10.83 13.15
C PHE A 32 12.79 10.90 12.30
N ARG A 33 12.62 11.24 11.02
CA ARG A 33 13.73 11.46 10.08
C ARG A 33 14.49 12.78 10.33
N ASN A 34 13.83 13.78 10.90
CA ASN A 34 14.38 15.12 11.11
C ASN A 34 13.62 15.89 12.19
N ARG A 35 14.20 17.02 12.63
CA ARG A 35 13.65 17.90 13.67
C ARG A 35 12.26 18.44 13.33
N ILE A 36 12.01 18.75 12.06
CA ILE A 36 10.72 19.32 11.62
C ILE A 36 9.58 18.31 11.85
N GLY A 37 9.79 17.05 11.45
CA GLY A 37 8.81 15.99 11.68
C GLY A 37 8.54 15.75 13.16
N SER A 38 9.58 15.86 14.00
CA SER A 38 9.46 15.77 15.46
C SER A 38 8.65 16.94 16.04
N ALA A 39 8.97 18.17 15.66
CA ALA A 39 8.33 19.38 16.18
C ALA A 39 6.83 19.46 15.85
N LEU A 40 6.42 18.96 14.68
CA LEU A 40 4.99 18.88 14.31
C LEU A 40 4.22 17.85 15.14
N TYR A 41 4.92 17.00 15.90
CA TYR A 41 4.36 15.92 16.71
C TYR A 41 4.56 16.13 18.22
N GLU A 42 5.22 17.23 18.64
CA GLU A 42 5.59 17.53 20.04
C GLU A 42 4.41 17.74 21.00
N SER A 43 3.16 17.50 20.56
CA SER A 43 1.98 17.61 21.42
C SER A 43 1.79 16.44 22.41
N ASN A 44 2.65 15.43 22.38
CA ASN A 44 2.49 14.21 23.19
C ASN A 44 3.75 13.89 24.02
N ASN A 45 3.55 13.46 25.29
CA ASN A 45 4.60 13.10 26.27
C ASN A 45 5.39 11.80 25.92
N PHE A 46 5.77 11.60 24.66
CA PHE A 46 6.52 10.41 24.21
C PHE A 46 8.01 10.70 24.02
N ASP A 47 8.85 9.69 24.27
CA ASP A 47 10.27 9.72 23.94
C ASP A 47 10.42 9.85 22.42
N SER A 48 10.84 11.02 21.96
CA SER A 48 10.95 11.36 20.54
C SER A 48 12.41 11.39 20.12
N ARG A 49 12.77 10.55 19.14
CA ARG A 49 14.16 10.38 18.68
C ARG A 49 14.28 10.66 17.20
N ILE A 50 15.31 11.42 16.85
CA ILE A 50 15.68 11.67 15.45
C ILE A 50 16.75 10.65 15.09
N VAL A 51 16.41 9.74 14.17
CA VAL A 51 17.29 8.63 13.79
C VAL A 51 17.40 8.58 12.27
N ASP A 52 18.64 8.54 11.79
CA ASP A 52 18.93 8.21 10.41
C ASP A 52 18.87 6.68 10.24
N LEU A 53 17.74 6.20 9.72
CA LEU A 53 17.50 4.78 9.53
C LEU A 53 18.41 4.16 8.45
N GLU A 54 19.05 4.96 7.59
CA GLU A 54 20.02 4.48 6.61
C GLU A 54 21.41 4.23 7.23
N ASN A 55 21.66 4.78 8.42
CA ASN A 55 22.89 4.61 9.17
C ASN A 55 22.73 3.57 10.30
N LEU A 56 23.38 2.42 10.15
CA LEU A 56 23.33 1.34 11.15
C LEU A 56 23.84 1.77 12.53
N GLN A 57 24.93 2.55 12.58
CA GLN A 57 25.49 2.98 13.86
C GLN A 57 24.51 3.90 14.59
N ASP A 58 23.88 4.83 13.86
CA ASP A 58 22.86 5.72 14.44
C ASP A 58 21.64 4.94 14.94
N CYS A 59 21.21 3.90 14.22
CA CYS A 59 20.18 2.98 14.69
C CYS A 59 20.60 2.26 15.99
N ILE A 60 21.81 1.73 16.07
CA ILE A 60 22.30 1.02 17.27
C ILE A 60 22.38 1.98 18.46
N ASP A 61 23.00 3.14 18.27
CA ASP A 61 23.22 4.12 19.33
C ASP A 61 21.89 4.62 19.92
N LYS A 62 20.88 4.80 19.06
CA LYS A 62 19.60 5.42 19.45
C LYS A 62 18.44 4.47 19.62
N LEU A 63 18.53 3.20 19.23
CA LEU A 63 17.41 2.24 19.31
C LEU A 63 17.80 0.90 19.97
N SER A 64 19.04 0.74 20.45
CA SER A 64 19.47 -0.52 21.09
C SER A 64 18.71 -0.86 22.37
N ASP A 65 18.11 0.12 23.05
CA ASP A 65 17.25 -0.10 24.22
C ASP A 65 15.80 -0.49 23.86
N CYS A 66 15.43 -0.48 22.58
CA CYS A 66 14.12 -0.91 22.11
C CYS A 66 14.07 -2.43 21.89
N GLU A 67 12.99 -3.06 22.38
CA GLU A 67 12.76 -4.50 22.26
C GLU A 67 11.82 -4.84 21.10
N ALA A 68 11.03 -3.87 20.66
CA ALA A 68 10.12 -4.01 19.53
C ALA A 68 10.27 -2.83 18.56
N VAL A 69 10.14 -3.10 17.27
CA VAL A 69 10.11 -2.10 16.20
C VAL A 69 8.85 -2.29 15.38
N ILE A 70 8.07 -1.22 15.19
CA ILE A 70 6.94 -1.14 14.28
C ILE A 70 7.35 -0.21 13.14
N ASN A 71 7.62 -0.79 11.99
CA ASN A 71 8.07 -0.07 10.81
C ASN A 71 6.88 0.46 9.99
N CYS A 72 6.50 1.72 10.23
CA CYS A 72 5.53 2.45 9.40
C CYS A 72 6.21 3.37 8.36
N ALA A 73 7.52 3.57 8.46
CA ALA A 73 8.27 4.42 7.55
C ALA A 73 8.33 3.83 6.13
N ILE A 74 8.22 4.73 5.15
CA ILE A 74 8.52 4.44 3.76
C ILE A 74 9.22 5.67 3.17
N ALA A 75 10.29 5.42 2.42
CA ALA A 75 11.06 6.46 1.77
C ALA A 75 10.25 7.09 0.63
N SER A 76 10.42 8.40 0.47
CA SER A 76 9.93 9.17 -0.68
C SER A 76 11.07 9.42 -1.65
N GLY A 77 10.79 9.48 -2.94
CA GLY A 77 11.80 9.77 -3.96
C GLY A 77 11.50 9.05 -5.27
N THR A 78 12.49 8.96 -6.15
CA THR A 78 12.35 8.09 -7.32
C THR A 78 12.18 6.64 -6.89
N TYR A 79 11.55 5.82 -7.73
CA TYR A 79 11.29 4.41 -7.40
C TYR A 79 12.56 3.66 -6.98
N LYS A 80 13.70 3.94 -7.63
CA LYS A 80 14.98 3.28 -7.36
C LYS A 80 15.58 3.73 -6.04
N GLU A 81 15.60 5.03 -5.77
CA GLU A 81 16.14 5.59 -4.52
C GLU A 81 15.31 5.15 -3.32
N ALA A 82 13.99 5.33 -3.41
CA ALA A 82 13.07 4.93 -2.35
C ALA A 82 13.21 3.44 -2.02
N ARG A 83 13.42 2.60 -3.04
CA ARG A 83 13.71 1.17 -2.84
C ARG A 83 14.99 0.93 -2.05
N LEU A 84 16.10 1.51 -2.48
CA LEU A 84 17.39 1.30 -1.83
C LEU A 84 17.34 1.76 -0.37
N THR A 85 16.73 2.93 -0.14
CA THR A 85 16.52 3.46 1.21
C THR A 85 15.62 2.53 2.04
N ASN A 86 14.45 2.10 1.54
CA ASN A 86 13.57 1.17 2.26
C ASN A 86 14.27 -0.12 2.68
N VAL A 87 15.06 -0.70 1.77
CA VAL A 87 15.83 -1.92 2.05
C VAL A 87 16.92 -1.67 3.08
N SER A 88 17.64 -0.54 2.98
CA SER A 88 18.67 -0.14 3.95
C SER A 88 18.06 0.02 5.35
N MET A 89 16.98 0.81 5.46
CA MET A 89 16.26 1.06 6.71
C MET A 89 15.86 -0.26 7.40
N VAL A 90 15.23 -1.17 6.68
CA VAL A 90 14.78 -2.45 7.24
C VAL A 90 15.97 -3.33 7.67
N LYS A 91 17.02 -3.42 6.85
CA LYS A 91 18.21 -4.20 7.19
C LYS A 91 18.91 -3.68 8.44
N ASN A 92 18.92 -2.36 8.64
CA ASN A 92 19.53 -1.76 9.83
C ASN A 92 18.67 -2.00 11.06
N LEU A 93 17.35 -1.81 10.97
CA LEU A 93 16.43 -2.07 12.08
C LEU A 93 16.45 -3.54 12.52
N LEU A 94 16.56 -4.49 11.60
CA LEU A 94 16.63 -5.93 11.92
C LEU A 94 17.93 -6.34 12.63
N LYS A 95 18.96 -5.49 12.63
CA LYS A 95 20.26 -5.73 13.29
C LYS A 95 20.34 -5.18 14.71
N LEU A 96 19.25 -4.59 15.23
CA LEU A 96 19.24 -4.07 16.59
C LEU A 96 19.44 -5.20 17.61
N PRO A 97 20.34 -5.03 18.60
CA PRO A 97 20.83 -6.13 19.43
C PRO A 97 19.76 -6.75 20.35
N ASN A 98 18.80 -5.94 20.81
CA ASN A 98 17.76 -6.36 21.76
C ASN A 98 16.39 -6.61 21.09
N LEU A 99 16.34 -6.68 19.75
CA LEU A 99 15.10 -6.79 19.00
C LEU A 99 14.43 -8.16 19.16
N LYS A 100 13.32 -8.18 19.88
CA LYS A 100 12.44 -9.34 20.08
C LYS A 100 11.31 -9.38 19.05
N TYR A 101 10.74 -8.22 18.71
CA TYR A 101 9.59 -8.13 17.82
C TYR A 101 9.82 -7.13 16.69
N PHE A 102 9.64 -7.56 15.45
CA PHE A 102 9.71 -6.68 14.28
C PHE A 102 8.39 -6.72 13.51
N MET A 103 7.68 -5.60 13.44
CA MET A 103 6.43 -5.48 12.70
C MET A 103 6.61 -4.57 11.50
N HIS A 104 6.08 -4.95 10.36
CA HIS A 104 6.10 -4.13 9.16
C HIS A 104 4.69 -3.94 8.59
N LEU A 105 4.31 -2.68 8.35
CA LEU A 105 3.05 -2.36 7.69
C LEU A 105 3.20 -2.54 6.18
N SER A 106 2.65 -3.65 5.68
CA SER A 106 2.47 -3.91 4.26
C SER A 106 1.05 -3.54 3.82
N THR A 107 0.57 -4.09 2.71
CA THR A 107 -0.65 -3.66 2.04
C THR A 107 -1.28 -4.78 1.24
N VAL A 108 -2.59 -4.76 1.11
CA VAL A 108 -3.36 -5.59 0.19
C VAL A 108 -2.91 -5.44 -1.28
N ALA A 109 -2.27 -4.33 -1.64
CA ALA A 109 -1.76 -4.10 -3.01
C ALA A 109 -0.66 -5.09 -3.44
N VAL A 110 -0.07 -5.86 -2.52
CA VAL A 110 0.86 -6.96 -2.86
C VAL A 110 0.18 -8.08 -3.64
N TYR A 111 -1.14 -8.23 -3.53
CA TYR A 111 -1.93 -9.21 -4.28
C TYR A 111 -2.24 -8.75 -5.71
N GLY A 112 -2.02 -7.46 -6.03
CA GLY A 112 -2.47 -6.85 -7.27
C GLY A 112 -3.97 -6.55 -7.27
N ASP A 113 -4.50 -6.02 -8.37
CA ASP A 113 -5.89 -5.57 -8.44
C ASP A 113 -6.91 -6.73 -8.54
N ALA A 114 -6.44 -7.97 -8.74
CA ALA A 114 -7.25 -9.18 -8.74
C ALA A 114 -6.61 -10.19 -7.77
N PHE A 115 -7.21 -10.40 -6.61
CA PHE A 115 -6.64 -11.23 -5.55
C PHE A 115 -6.71 -12.72 -5.87
N ILE A 116 -7.66 -13.11 -6.71
CA ILE A 116 -7.79 -14.46 -7.24
C ILE A 116 -7.53 -14.40 -8.74
N VAL A 117 -6.45 -15.05 -9.18
CA VAL A 117 -6.13 -15.18 -10.60
C VAL A 117 -6.17 -16.67 -10.94
N ASN A 118 -7.10 -17.06 -11.82
CA ASN A 118 -7.28 -18.44 -12.28
C ASN A 118 -7.52 -19.46 -11.14
N GLY A 119 -8.25 -19.06 -10.09
CA GLY A 119 -8.57 -19.94 -8.96
C GLY A 119 -7.43 -20.13 -7.95
N LEU A 120 -6.26 -19.51 -8.18
CA LEU A 120 -5.15 -19.53 -7.24
C LEU A 120 -5.22 -18.31 -6.31
N ASN A 121 -5.16 -18.59 -5.01
CA ASN A 121 -4.98 -17.60 -3.96
C ASN A 121 -3.57 -17.00 -4.06
N THR A 122 -3.47 -15.67 -4.14
CA THR A 122 -2.19 -14.93 -4.23
C THR A 122 -1.53 -14.65 -2.87
N TYR A 123 -1.95 -15.33 -1.80
CA TYR A 123 -1.42 -15.15 -0.46
C TYR A 123 0.06 -15.54 -0.35
N ASP A 124 0.36 -16.78 -0.76
CA ASP A 124 1.71 -17.35 -0.70
C ASP A 124 2.56 -16.94 -1.91
N ASP A 125 1.92 -16.62 -3.05
CA ASP A 125 2.55 -16.09 -4.26
C ASP A 125 1.91 -14.75 -4.66
N PRO A 126 2.27 -13.62 -4.00
CA PRO A 126 1.69 -12.32 -4.28
C PRO A 126 2.08 -11.81 -5.67
N ARG A 127 1.11 -11.24 -6.40
CA ARG A 127 1.29 -10.79 -7.80
C ARG A 127 0.98 -9.30 -7.97
N PRO A 128 1.80 -8.40 -7.41
CA PRO A 128 1.53 -6.99 -7.50
C PRO A 128 1.69 -6.49 -8.95
N ASN A 129 0.66 -5.81 -9.44
CA ASN A 129 0.60 -5.24 -10.78
C ASN A 129 0.92 -3.73 -10.81
N ARG A 130 1.17 -3.11 -9.64
CA ARG A 130 1.52 -1.69 -9.48
C ARG A 130 2.86 -1.52 -8.77
N SER A 131 3.54 -0.40 -9.03
CA SER A 131 4.86 -0.09 -8.44
C SER A 131 4.84 -0.11 -6.92
N TYR A 132 3.81 0.45 -6.29
CA TYR A 132 3.63 0.47 -4.84
C TYR A 132 3.56 -0.94 -4.23
N GLY A 133 2.72 -1.82 -4.79
CA GLY A 133 2.62 -3.22 -4.34
C GLY A 133 3.92 -3.99 -4.57
N LYS A 134 4.59 -3.79 -5.72
CA LYS A 134 5.90 -4.39 -6.03
C LYS A 134 6.96 -3.98 -5.02
N GLU A 135 6.93 -2.72 -4.58
CA GLU A 135 7.87 -2.20 -3.59
C GLU A 135 7.61 -2.76 -2.19
N LYS A 136 6.35 -2.76 -1.73
CA LYS A 136 6.00 -3.37 -0.44
C LYS A 136 6.37 -4.85 -0.38
N LEU A 137 6.08 -5.62 -1.43
CA LEU A 137 6.47 -7.03 -1.52
C LEU A 137 7.99 -7.23 -1.52
N HIS A 138 8.75 -6.32 -2.15
CA HIS A 138 10.20 -6.37 -2.11
C HIS A 138 10.73 -6.19 -0.68
N VAL A 139 10.16 -5.24 0.07
CA VAL A 139 10.50 -5.03 1.48
C VAL A 139 10.13 -6.26 2.32
N GLU A 140 8.94 -6.85 2.12
CA GLU A 140 8.55 -8.11 2.79
C GLU A 140 9.61 -9.20 2.57
N THR A 141 10.07 -9.35 1.34
CA THR A 141 11.08 -10.34 0.96
C THR A 141 12.42 -10.08 1.68
N GLU A 142 12.86 -8.82 1.75
CA GLU A 142 14.09 -8.48 2.46
C GLU A 142 13.96 -8.66 3.98
N ILE A 143 12.78 -8.45 4.57
CA ILE A 143 12.54 -8.77 5.99
C ILE A 143 12.74 -10.27 6.23
N ILE A 144 12.05 -11.11 5.46
CA ILE A 144 12.07 -12.57 5.63
C ILE A 144 13.49 -13.13 5.46
N LYS A 145 14.27 -12.57 4.53
CA LYS A 145 15.67 -13.00 4.30
C LYS A 145 16.64 -12.60 5.42
N ASN A 146 16.40 -11.48 6.10
CA ASN A 146 17.38 -10.87 7.00
C ASN A 146 16.98 -10.94 8.48
N VAL A 147 15.74 -11.32 8.81
CA VAL A 147 15.30 -11.48 10.19
C VAL A 147 16.05 -12.63 10.86
N SER A 148 16.47 -12.41 12.12
CA SER A 148 17.12 -13.42 12.95
C SER A 148 16.11 -14.43 13.50
N ASN A 149 16.52 -15.69 13.68
CA ASN A 149 15.71 -16.72 14.33
C ASN A 149 15.28 -16.38 15.78
N LYS A 150 15.94 -15.40 16.41
CA LYS A 150 15.60 -14.92 17.76
C LYS A 150 14.54 -13.81 17.77
N THR A 151 14.19 -13.28 16.61
CA THR A 151 13.26 -12.15 16.46
C THR A 151 11.97 -12.65 15.84
N SER A 152 10.86 -12.49 16.55
CA SER A 152 9.53 -12.69 15.98
C SER A 152 9.23 -11.54 15.01
N PHE A 153 8.86 -11.87 13.78
CA PHE A 153 8.43 -10.88 12.80
C PHE A 153 6.95 -11.00 12.46
N TYR A 154 6.33 -9.86 12.19
CA TYR A 154 4.96 -9.76 11.71
C TYR A 154 4.89 -8.83 10.51
N ILE A 155 4.54 -9.38 9.35
CA ILE A 155 4.23 -8.58 8.16
C ILE A 155 2.71 -8.45 8.10
N LEU A 156 2.21 -7.25 8.33
CA LEU A 156 0.78 -6.95 8.36
C LEU A 156 0.36 -6.39 7.00
N ARG A 157 -0.25 -7.23 6.17
CA ARG A 157 -0.84 -6.80 4.90
C ARG A 157 -2.17 -6.13 5.20
N LEU A 158 -2.15 -4.80 5.26
CA LEU A 158 -3.32 -4.02 5.64
C LEU A 158 -4.31 -3.93 4.49
N GLY A 159 -5.60 -4.01 4.81
CA GLY A 159 -6.67 -3.53 3.95
C GLY A 159 -6.58 -2.02 3.68
N HIS A 160 -7.59 -1.48 3.02
CA HIS A 160 -7.78 -0.05 2.84
C HIS A 160 -8.01 0.64 4.19
N VAL A 161 -7.01 1.38 4.64
CA VAL A 161 -7.03 2.00 5.97
C VAL A 161 -7.91 3.24 5.96
N TYR A 162 -9.01 3.20 6.71
CA TYR A 162 -9.92 4.33 6.86
C TYR A 162 -9.93 4.86 8.30
N GLY A 163 -10.42 6.09 8.44
CA GLY A 163 -10.48 6.82 9.69
C GLY A 163 -10.23 8.30 9.48
N CYS A 164 -10.29 9.04 10.58
CA CYS A 164 -9.95 10.46 10.61
C CYS A 164 -8.58 10.72 9.94
N GLU A 165 -8.48 11.72 9.08
CA GLU A 165 -7.26 12.15 8.36
C GLU A 165 -6.65 11.14 7.37
N MET A 166 -7.21 9.93 7.28
CA MET A 166 -6.68 8.88 6.41
C MET A 166 -6.88 9.21 4.93
N ALA A 167 -5.86 8.93 4.12
CA ALA A 167 -5.88 9.16 2.67
C ALA A 167 -7.04 8.41 1.99
N PHE A 168 -7.38 7.21 2.45
CA PHE A 168 -8.50 6.46 1.89
C PHE A 168 -9.85 7.10 2.23
N SER A 169 -10.02 7.61 3.46
CA SER A 169 -11.21 8.37 3.82
C SER A 169 -11.35 9.65 2.98
N LYS A 170 -10.25 10.37 2.72
CA LYS A 170 -10.25 11.50 1.77
C LYS A 170 -10.67 11.08 0.36
N ALA A 171 -10.24 9.91 -0.11
CA ALA A 171 -10.67 9.36 -1.40
C ALA A 171 -12.17 9.01 -1.41
N ILE A 172 -12.71 8.42 -0.33
CA ILE A 172 -14.16 8.18 -0.22
C ILE A 172 -14.93 9.51 -0.29
N LEU A 173 -14.46 10.54 0.41
CA LEU A 173 -15.09 11.87 0.36
C LEU A 173 -15.07 12.45 -1.06
N SER A 174 -13.98 12.30 -1.82
CA SER A 174 -13.96 12.78 -3.21
C SER A 174 -14.98 12.05 -4.08
N PHE A 175 -15.17 10.75 -3.90
CA PHE A 175 -16.24 9.98 -4.57
C PHE A 175 -17.64 10.43 -4.14
N LEU A 176 -17.86 10.73 -2.86
CA LEU A 176 -19.16 11.24 -2.37
C LEU A 176 -19.51 12.61 -2.95
N THR A 177 -18.51 13.45 -3.25
CA THR A 177 -18.73 14.76 -3.88
C THR A 177 -18.85 14.70 -5.40
N ASP A 178 -18.43 13.60 -6.03
CA ASP A 178 -18.53 13.43 -7.48
C ASP A 178 -19.96 13.04 -7.89
N LYS A 179 -20.68 13.97 -8.52
CA LYS A 179 -22.06 13.76 -9.01
C LYS A 179 -22.18 12.64 -10.06
N ASN A 180 -21.07 12.24 -10.69
CA ASN A 180 -21.03 11.15 -11.66
C ASN A 180 -20.63 9.82 -11.04
N PHE A 181 -20.14 9.81 -9.80
CA PHE A 181 -19.79 8.58 -9.13
C PHE A 181 -21.04 7.76 -8.83
N ARG A 182 -20.93 6.47 -9.08
CA ARG A 182 -21.98 5.48 -8.83
C ARG A 182 -21.34 4.25 -8.21
N ILE A 183 -21.97 3.70 -7.18
CA ILE A 183 -21.45 2.54 -6.45
C ILE A 183 -21.92 1.24 -7.13
N PRO A 184 -21.01 0.30 -7.46
CA PRO A 184 -21.39 -0.97 -8.07
C PRO A 184 -22.05 -1.90 -7.05
N TYR A 185 -22.97 -2.75 -7.49
CA TYR A 185 -23.64 -3.75 -6.66
C TYR A 185 -24.28 -3.18 -5.39
N GLN A 186 -24.75 -1.93 -5.44
CA GLN A 186 -25.26 -1.19 -4.27
C GLN A 186 -24.28 -1.09 -3.08
N GLY A 187 -23.00 -1.44 -3.28
CA GLY A 187 -22.01 -1.56 -2.21
C GLY A 187 -22.11 -2.83 -1.35
N GLU A 188 -22.92 -3.82 -1.73
CA GLU A 188 -23.18 -5.04 -0.93
C GLU A 188 -21.97 -5.96 -0.80
N LYS A 189 -20.96 -5.79 -1.66
CA LYS A 189 -19.72 -6.57 -1.55
C LYS A 189 -18.98 -6.25 -0.25
N LEU A 190 -18.47 -7.29 0.39
CA LEU A 190 -17.54 -7.14 1.52
C LEU A 190 -16.34 -6.31 1.09
N SER A 191 -16.01 -5.34 1.94
CA SER A 191 -14.87 -4.47 1.75
C SER A 191 -13.61 -5.10 2.35
N ASN A 192 -12.48 -4.67 1.81
CA ASN A 192 -11.16 -5.00 2.34
C ASN A 192 -10.63 -3.82 3.13
N THR A 193 -11.44 -3.21 3.99
CA THR A 193 -11.04 -2.05 4.80
C THR A 193 -10.55 -2.45 6.17
N VAL A 194 -9.80 -1.55 6.81
CA VAL A 194 -9.44 -1.66 8.21
C VAL A 194 -9.52 -0.28 8.87
N TYR A 195 -10.16 -0.19 10.02
CA TYR A 195 -10.14 1.04 10.81
C TYR A 195 -8.73 1.27 11.35
N VAL A 196 -8.22 2.50 11.27
CA VAL A 196 -6.86 2.82 11.74
C VAL A 196 -6.61 2.43 13.20
N GLY A 197 -7.62 2.57 14.06
CA GLY A 197 -7.51 2.12 15.46
C GLY A 197 -7.37 0.61 15.60
N ASN A 198 -8.05 -0.17 14.75
CA ASN A 198 -7.96 -1.63 14.75
C ASN A 198 -6.55 -2.12 14.38
N ILE A 199 -5.82 -1.36 13.56
CA ILE A 199 -4.40 -1.64 13.30
C ILE A 199 -3.59 -1.54 14.58
N ALA A 200 -3.79 -0.47 15.36
CA ALA A 200 -3.08 -0.28 16.62
C ALA A 200 -3.44 -1.37 17.64
N SER A 201 -4.73 -1.72 17.78
CA SER A 201 -5.16 -2.85 18.63
C SER A 201 -4.50 -4.17 18.21
N GLY A 202 -4.46 -4.47 16.91
CA GLY A 202 -3.81 -5.68 16.39
C GLY A 202 -2.32 -5.73 16.71
N ILE A 203 -1.62 -4.61 16.57
CA ILE A 203 -0.19 -4.49 16.93
C ILE A 203 0.02 -4.71 18.43
N ILE A 204 -0.79 -4.08 19.29
CA ILE A 204 -0.69 -4.23 20.74
C ILE A 204 -0.91 -5.69 21.14
N ASN A 205 -1.88 -6.37 20.53
CA ASN A 205 -2.13 -7.78 20.80
C ASN A 205 -0.97 -8.67 20.35
N LEU A 206 -0.34 -8.40 19.21
CA LEU A 206 0.88 -9.11 18.79
C LEU A 206 2.07 -8.93 19.74
N LEU A 207 2.12 -7.83 20.49
CA LEU A 207 3.14 -7.59 21.52
C LEU A 207 2.85 -8.30 22.85
N LYS A 208 1.59 -8.71 23.09
CA LYS A 208 1.13 -9.31 24.36
C LYS A 208 0.90 -10.82 24.25
N ASP A 209 0.34 -11.27 23.14
CA ASP A 209 -0.09 -12.64 22.91
C ASP A 209 0.99 -13.47 22.20
N SER A 210 0.99 -14.77 22.47
CA SER A 210 1.84 -15.74 21.77
C SER A 210 1.28 -16.08 20.39
N ILE A 211 1.19 -15.09 19.50
CA ILE A 211 0.79 -15.29 18.10
C ILE A 211 2.01 -15.73 17.29
N PRO A 212 1.94 -16.83 16.50
CA PRO A 212 3.07 -17.28 15.71
C PRO A 212 3.61 -16.20 14.77
N SER A 213 4.93 -16.04 14.73
CA SER A 213 5.62 -15.17 13.78
C SER A 213 5.19 -15.47 12.34
N GLY A 214 4.96 -14.45 11.53
CA GLY A 214 4.60 -14.65 10.13
C GLY A 214 3.93 -13.46 9.44
N ILE A 215 3.34 -13.75 8.30
CA ILE A 215 2.57 -12.80 7.50
C ILE A 215 1.10 -12.95 7.89
N TYR A 216 0.37 -11.84 7.99
CA TYR A 216 -1.06 -11.82 8.27
C TYR A 216 -1.75 -10.70 7.50
N ASN A 217 -2.98 -10.96 7.04
CA ASN A 217 -3.91 -9.92 6.63
C ASN A 217 -4.49 -9.21 7.85
N LEU A 218 -4.71 -7.91 7.72
CA LEU A 218 -5.40 -7.12 8.73
C LEU A 218 -6.46 -6.25 8.06
N SER A 219 -7.70 -6.69 8.22
CA SER A 219 -8.95 -6.01 7.84
C SER A 219 -9.89 -5.98 9.04
N ASP A 220 -10.95 -5.19 8.98
CA ASP A 220 -11.99 -5.25 10.00
C ASP A 220 -12.60 -6.66 10.08
N ASN A 221 -12.87 -7.08 11.31
CA ASN A 221 -13.56 -8.31 11.64
C ASN A 221 -14.68 -8.00 12.65
N PRO A 222 -15.96 -8.28 12.33
CA PRO A 222 -16.46 -8.75 11.04
C PRO A 222 -16.17 -7.74 9.90
N HIS A 223 -16.06 -8.25 8.67
CA HIS A 223 -15.86 -7.40 7.50
C HIS A 223 -17.11 -6.55 7.23
N LEU A 224 -16.91 -5.25 7.02
CA LEU A 224 -17.96 -4.33 6.57
C LEU A 224 -18.12 -4.40 5.06
N THR A 225 -19.32 -4.17 4.57
CA THR A 225 -19.62 -3.94 3.15
C THR A 225 -19.16 -2.56 2.70
N TRP A 226 -18.97 -2.36 1.39
CA TRP A 226 -18.72 -1.01 0.87
C TRP A 226 -19.87 -0.05 1.18
N ALA A 227 -21.12 -0.52 1.18
CA ALA A 227 -22.28 0.27 1.56
C ALA A 227 -22.16 0.82 2.99
N GLU A 228 -21.76 -0.02 3.95
CA GLU A 228 -21.54 0.37 5.34
C GLU A 228 -20.41 1.39 5.47
N ILE A 229 -19.29 1.18 4.76
CA ILE A 229 -18.17 2.11 4.76
C ILE A 229 -18.59 3.49 4.21
N PHE A 230 -19.28 3.53 3.07
CA PHE A 230 -19.78 4.79 2.51
C PHE A 230 -20.83 5.43 3.43
N SER A 231 -21.72 4.62 4.03
CA SER A 231 -22.76 5.09 4.97
C SER A 231 -22.16 5.73 6.21
N TRP A 232 -21.10 5.15 6.78
CA TRP A 232 -20.38 5.72 7.91
C TRP A 232 -19.79 7.11 7.56
N HIS A 233 -19.17 7.24 6.39
CA HIS A 233 -18.67 8.54 5.91
C HIS A 233 -19.80 9.55 5.67
N CYS A 234 -20.93 9.12 5.08
CA CYS A 234 -22.10 9.97 4.87
C CYS A 234 -22.68 10.48 6.21
N THR A 235 -22.83 9.58 7.18
CA THR A 235 -23.31 9.91 8.53
C THR A 235 -22.39 10.92 9.21
N ALA A 236 -21.08 10.75 9.10
CA ALA A 236 -20.11 11.67 9.69
C ALA A 236 -20.08 13.06 9.02
N THR A 237 -20.39 13.14 7.72
CA THR A 237 -20.17 14.35 6.91
C THR A 237 -21.44 15.08 6.49
N GLY A 238 -22.60 14.43 6.57
CA GLY A 238 -23.87 14.91 6.03
C GLY A 238 -23.96 14.84 4.50
N LEU A 239 -22.99 14.21 3.82
CA LEU A 239 -23.05 13.99 2.37
C LEU A 239 -24.06 12.88 2.02
N PRO A 240 -24.73 12.95 0.86
CA PRO A 240 -25.69 11.92 0.45
C PRO A 240 -24.97 10.64 0.00
N MET A 241 -25.64 9.50 0.20
CA MET A 241 -25.17 8.22 -0.36
C MET A 241 -25.11 8.26 -1.89
N PRO A 242 -24.08 7.66 -2.50
CA PRO A 242 -23.95 7.60 -3.95
C PRO A 242 -25.02 6.66 -4.52
N LYS A 243 -25.56 7.02 -5.70
CA LYS A 243 -26.50 6.16 -6.42
C LYS A 243 -25.81 4.87 -6.88
N ALA A 244 -26.55 3.78 -6.93
CA ALA A 244 -26.05 2.51 -7.46
C ALA A 244 -25.94 2.54 -9.00
N ILE A 245 -25.03 1.73 -9.53
CA ILE A 245 -24.93 1.41 -10.96
C ILE A 245 -25.82 0.18 -11.23
N ASP A 246 -26.34 0.02 -12.46
CA ASP A 246 -27.11 -1.18 -12.82
C ASP A 246 -26.26 -2.46 -12.67
N THR A 247 -26.85 -3.55 -12.17
CA THR A 247 -26.11 -4.79 -11.91
C THR A 247 -25.45 -5.36 -13.16
N ASN A 248 -26.10 -5.31 -14.33
CA ASN A 248 -25.51 -5.82 -15.56
C ASN A 248 -24.31 -4.96 -16.01
N GLU A 249 -24.41 -3.64 -15.80
CA GLU A 249 -23.30 -2.72 -16.04
C GLU A 249 -22.15 -2.99 -15.07
N ALA A 250 -22.44 -3.24 -13.80
CA ALA A 250 -21.45 -3.61 -12.79
C ALA A 250 -20.71 -4.89 -13.18
N ASP A 251 -21.44 -5.91 -13.63
CA ASP A 251 -20.85 -7.16 -14.10
C ASP A 251 -19.98 -6.97 -15.32
N ARG A 252 -20.41 -6.15 -16.28
CA ARG A 252 -19.61 -5.82 -17.46
C ARG A 252 -18.30 -5.12 -17.06
N ILE A 253 -18.36 -4.15 -16.15
CA ILE A 253 -17.18 -3.44 -15.65
C ILE A 253 -16.24 -4.40 -14.91
N ASN A 254 -16.77 -5.23 -14.01
CA ASN A 254 -16.02 -6.22 -13.26
C ASN A 254 -15.32 -7.23 -14.19
N MET A 255 -16.03 -7.73 -15.20
CA MET A 255 -15.47 -8.64 -16.19
C MET A 255 -14.34 -7.99 -16.99
N ASN A 256 -14.49 -6.71 -17.37
CA ASN A 256 -13.43 -5.96 -18.04
C ASN A 256 -12.19 -5.82 -17.16
N TYR A 257 -12.34 -5.50 -15.87
CA TYR A 257 -11.22 -5.47 -14.93
C TYR A 257 -10.53 -6.83 -14.85
N ARG A 258 -11.29 -7.91 -14.60
CA ARG A 258 -10.74 -9.27 -14.49
C ARG A 258 -10.02 -9.70 -15.77
N ASN A 259 -10.57 -9.40 -16.94
CA ASN A 259 -9.95 -9.74 -18.23
C ASN A 259 -8.69 -8.92 -18.54
N TYR A 260 -8.66 -7.65 -18.14
CA TYR A 260 -7.47 -6.82 -18.30
C TYR A 260 -6.28 -7.40 -17.51
N TYR A 261 -6.53 -7.91 -16.29
CA TYR A 261 -5.49 -8.44 -15.41
C TYR A 261 -5.21 -9.94 -15.56
N LYS A 262 -6.08 -10.70 -16.24
CA LYS A 262 -5.80 -12.10 -16.66
C LYS A 262 -4.71 -12.22 -17.74
N LYS A 263 -4.28 -11.11 -18.37
CA LYS A 263 -3.21 -11.14 -19.36
C LYS A 263 -1.90 -11.64 -18.69
N SER A 264 -1.39 -12.76 -19.21
CA SER A 264 -0.22 -13.52 -18.70
C SER A 264 0.93 -12.64 -18.20
N LEU A 265 1.60 -13.08 -17.12
CA LEU A 265 2.80 -12.46 -16.53
C LEU A 265 3.83 -12.10 -17.62
N ALA A 266 4.00 -12.95 -18.63
CA ALA A 266 4.88 -12.71 -19.78
C ALA A 266 4.48 -11.48 -20.60
N SER A 267 3.18 -11.24 -20.77
CA SER A 267 2.66 -10.05 -21.47
C SER A 267 2.80 -8.77 -20.64
N SER A 268 2.69 -8.86 -19.31
CA SER A 268 2.95 -7.72 -18.41
C SER A 268 4.44 -7.37 -18.36
N VAL A 269 5.31 -8.37 -18.27
CA VAL A 269 6.77 -8.20 -18.34
C VAL A 269 7.17 -7.62 -19.70
N PHE A 270 6.60 -8.14 -20.79
CA PHE A 270 6.83 -7.60 -22.14
C PHE A 270 6.31 -6.16 -22.29
N MET A 271 5.15 -5.82 -21.70
CA MET A 271 4.64 -4.45 -21.71
C MET A 271 5.52 -3.51 -20.90
N ASP A 272 5.96 -3.90 -19.71
CA ASP A 272 6.86 -3.10 -18.86
C ASP A 272 8.24 -2.91 -19.55
N PHE A 273 8.77 -3.97 -20.17
CA PHE A 273 9.99 -3.92 -20.99
C PHE A 273 9.81 -3.00 -22.22
N SER A 274 8.66 -3.06 -22.90
CA SER A 274 8.37 -2.21 -24.06
C SER A 274 8.21 -0.73 -23.71
N LYS A 275 7.67 -0.42 -22.52
CA LYS A 275 7.56 0.93 -21.98
C LYS A 275 8.93 1.46 -21.57
N TRP A 276 9.74 0.61 -20.94
CA TRP A 276 11.13 0.94 -20.59
C TRP A 276 11.94 1.27 -21.85
N ILE A 277 11.92 0.42 -22.88
CA ILE A 277 12.57 0.69 -24.18
C ILE A 277 12.05 1.99 -24.80
N GLY A 278 10.72 2.21 -24.78
CA GLY A 278 10.11 3.43 -25.31
C GLY A 278 10.45 4.70 -24.53
N SER A 279 10.93 4.57 -23.29
CA SER A 279 11.35 5.69 -22.43
C SER A 279 12.85 6.00 -22.50
N LEU A 280 13.65 5.18 -23.21
CA LEU A 280 15.07 5.42 -23.38
C LEU A 280 15.29 6.58 -24.38
N PRO A 281 16.20 7.52 -24.10
CA PRO A 281 16.61 8.55 -25.05
C PRO A 281 17.45 7.90 -26.17
N TYR A 282 16.74 7.33 -27.15
CA TYR A 282 17.25 6.53 -28.28
C TYR A 282 18.48 7.15 -28.97
N LEU A 283 18.59 8.49 -29.01
CA LEU A 283 19.68 9.19 -29.69
C LEU A 283 20.97 9.30 -28.85
N ASN A 284 20.90 9.22 -27.52
CA ASN A 284 22.08 9.35 -26.64
C ASN A 284 22.73 8.00 -26.31
N LEU A 285 21.97 6.90 -26.38
CA LEU A 285 22.45 5.54 -26.08
C LEU A 285 23.14 4.85 -27.26
N LEU A 286 22.88 5.26 -28.50
CA LEU A 286 23.53 4.71 -29.70
C LEU A 286 25.00 5.12 -29.86
N LYS A 287 25.49 6.05 -29.04
CA LYS A 287 26.88 6.53 -29.05
C LYS A 287 27.82 5.78 -28.11
N SER A 288 27.33 4.83 -27.30
CA SER A 288 28.21 4.03 -26.44
C SER A 288 28.49 2.65 -27.04
N ASP A 289 29.76 2.29 -27.14
CA ASP A 289 30.22 1.02 -27.72
C ASP A 289 29.64 -0.21 -26.99
N SER A 290 29.37 -0.08 -25.69
CA SER A 290 28.77 -1.15 -24.88
C SER A 290 27.31 -1.41 -25.25
N PHE A 291 26.55 -0.36 -25.60
CA PHE A 291 25.15 -0.50 -25.99
C PHE A 291 25.01 -0.99 -27.42
N GLN A 292 25.91 -0.59 -28.33
CA GLN A 292 25.99 -1.15 -29.68
C GLN A 292 26.23 -2.67 -29.65
N ARG A 293 27.10 -3.17 -28.76
CA ARG A 293 27.32 -4.61 -28.61
C ARG A 293 26.08 -5.37 -28.11
N ILE A 294 25.35 -4.82 -27.15
CA ILE A 294 24.10 -5.42 -26.63
C ILE A 294 23.00 -5.39 -27.68
N ALA A 295 22.86 -4.28 -28.41
CA ALA A 295 21.91 -4.15 -29.52
C ALA A 295 22.24 -5.10 -30.67
N TYR A 296 23.52 -5.25 -31.02
CA TYR A 296 23.99 -6.24 -32.01
C TYR A 296 23.72 -7.67 -31.56
N PHE A 297 23.98 -8.01 -30.28
CA PHE A 297 23.67 -9.33 -29.73
C PHE A 297 22.17 -9.64 -29.81
N SER A 298 21.34 -8.62 -29.56
CA SER A 298 19.88 -8.72 -29.64
C SER A 298 19.38 -8.90 -31.09
N LEU A 299 20.03 -8.24 -32.05
CA LEU A 299 19.72 -8.33 -33.48
C LEU A 299 20.16 -9.66 -34.11
N ILE A 300 21.26 -10.25 -33.62
CA ILE A 300 21.76 -11.56 -34.07
C ILE A 300 20.81 -12.70 -33.63
N ILE A 301 20.18 -12.57 -32.47
CA ILE A 301 19.32 -13.64 -31.91
C ILE A 301 17.91 -13.62 -32.55
N MET A 302 17.40 -12.49 -33.05
CA MET A 302 16.01 -12.39 -33.58
C MET A 302 15.81 -11.42 -34.79
N PRO A 303 16.43 -11.66 -35.96
CA PRO A 303 16.41 -10.73 -37.10
C PRO A 303 15.02 -10.50 -37.72
N ASP A 304 14.25 -11.56 -37.99
CA ASP A 304 12.97 -11.46 -38.72
C ASP A 304 11.83 -10.81 -37.92
N PHE A 305 11.91 -10.89 -36.58
CA PHE A 305 10.91 -10.31 -35.69
C PHE A 305 11.00 -8.79 -35.64
N PHE A 306 12.22 -8.25 -35.63
CA PHE A 306 12.46 -6.82 -35.47
C PHE A 306 12.10 -6.05 -36.75
N GLU A 307 12.43 -6.59 -37.93
CA GLU A 307 12.12 -5.96 -39.22
C GLU A 307 10.60 -5.89 -39.46
N LYS A 308 9.87 -7.00 -39.22
CA LYS A 308 8.41 -7.02 -39.29
C LYS A 308 7.75 -6.11 -38.25
N TRP A 309 8.34 -6.00 -37.05
CA TRP A 309 7.83 -5.14 -35.98
C TRP A 309 7.97 -3.65 -36.30
N VAL A 310 9.11 -3.21 -36.85
CA VAL A 310 9.35 -1.81 -37.21
C VAL A 310 8.44 -1.37 -38.37
N ARG A 311 8.31 -2.16 -39.45
CA ARG A 311 7.38 -1.84 -40.56
C ARG A 311 5.93 -1.73 -40.09
N LYS A 312 5.51 -2.64 -39.22
CA LYS A 312 4.12 -2.67 -38.70
C LYS A 312 3.84 -1.50 -37.75
N ARG A 313 4.85 -1.03 -37.01
CA ARG A 313 4.73 0.09 -36.06
C ARG A 313 4.74 1.46 -36.75
N TYR A 314 5.53 1.62 -37.82
CA TYR A 314 5.56 2.86 -38.62
C TYR A 314 4.22 3.11 -39.33
N ALA A 315 3.62 2.05 -39.91
CA ALA A 315 2.30 2.12 -40.54
C ALA A 315 1.16 2.41 -39.53
N LYS A 316 1.27 1.85 -38.31
CA LYS A 316 0.26 2.04 -37.24
C LYS A 316 0.38 3.40 -36.55
N TRP A 317 1.59 3.94 -36.41
CA TRP A 317 1.86 5.21 -35.76
C TRP A 317 1.32 6.40 -36.57
N SER A 318 1.40 6.36 -37.90
CA SER A 318 0.81 7.36 -38.81
C SER A 318 -0.74 7.40 -38.71
N ALA A 319 -1.38 6.24 -38.57
CA ALA A 319 -2.84 6.13 -38.50
C ALA A 319 -3.46 6.37 -37.10
N GLN A 320 -2.71 6.14 -36.01
CA GLN A 320 -3.26 6.17 -34.64
C GLN A 320 -3.15 7.52 -33.90
N LYS A 321 -2.38 8.48 -34.43
CA LYS A 321 -2.23 9.80 -33.81
C LYS A 321 -3.49 10.66 -33.95
N SER A 322 -4.34 10.38 -34.93
CA SER A 322 -5.57 11.14 -35.22
C SER A 322 -6.84 10.57 -34.56
N VAL A 323 -6.82 9.33 -34.03
CA VAL A 323 -8.02 8.61 -33.55
C VAL A 323 -7.94 8.21 -32.07
N SER A 324 -6.74 8.09 -31.47
CA SER A 324 -6.59 7.66 -30.07
C SER A 324 -6.80 8.77 -29.03
N LEU A 325 -6.76 10.04 -29.42
CA LEU A 325 -7.05 11.19 -28.54
C LEU A 325 -8.55 11.53 -28.45
N LEU A 326 -9.41 10.91 -29.26
CA LEU A 326 -10.85 11.21 -29.33
C LEU A 326 -11.76 10.02 -28.93
N SER A 327 -11.22 8.83 -28.62
CA SER A 327 -12.03 7.60 -28.43
C SER A 327 -11.84 6.85 -27.11
N LEU A 328 -11.05 7.37 -26.16
CA LEU A 328 -11.10 6.89 -24.77
C LEU A 328 -12.32 7.49 -24.07
N ASN A 329 -13.46 6.86 -24.33
CA ASN A 329 -14.74 7.08 -23.68
C ASN A 329 -14.57 7.18 -22.16
N LYS A 330 -15.17 8.26 -21.61
CA LYS A 330 -15.47 8.52 -20.20
C LYS A 330 -16.43 7.47 -19.59
N THR A 331 -16.09 6.18 -19.60
CA THR A 331 -17.04 5.11 -19.21
C THR A 331 -16.58 4.22 -18.05
N ILE A 332 -15.58 4.60 -17.27
CA ILE A 332 -15.22 3.86 -16.04
C ILE A 332 -15.18 4.84 -14.87
N THR A 333 -16.33 5.02 -14.21
CA THR A 333 -16.49 5.93 -13.05
C THR A 333 -16.15 5.26 -11.73
N SER A 334 -16.25 3.94 -11.62
CA SER A 334 -16.08 3.21 -10.35
C SER A 334 -14.69 2.56 -10.24
N PRO A 335 -13.93 2.82 -9.16
CA PRO A 335 -12.60 2.25 -8.97
C PRO A 335 -12.62 0.74 -8.74
N PHE A 336 -11.54 0.05 -9.14
CA PHE A 336 -11.46 -1.41 -9.14
C PHE A 336 -11.62 -2.04 -7.74
N TRP A 337 -11.22 -1.36 -6.67
CA TRP A 337 -11.28 -1.90 -5.31
C TRP A 337 -12.72 -2.11 -4.80
N LEU A 338 -13.72 -1.47 -5.42
CA LEU A 338 -15.13 -1.77 -5.14
C LEU A 338 -15.56 -3.16 -5.66
N PHE A 339 -14.75 -3.74 -6.55
CA PHE A 339 -14.99 -5.03 -7.18
C PHE A 339 -14.08 -6.13 -6.62
N SER A 340 -13.09 -5.77 -5.78
CA SER A 340 -12.09 -6.71 -5.29
C SER A 340 -12.72 -7.84 -4.48
N ASP A 341 -12.20 -9.05 -4.65
CA ASP A 341 -12.53 -10.19 -3.81
C ASP A 341 -12.00 -9.98 -2.38
N SER A 342 -12.42 -10.80 -1.42
CA SER A 342 -11.86 -10.76 -0.06
C SER A 342 -10.35 -11.02 -0.08
N MET A 343 -9.61 -10.37 0.84
CA MET A 343 -8.16 -10.61 0.97
C MET A 343 -7.92 -12.10 1.20
N PRO A 344 -6.99 -12.73 0.48
CA PRO A 344 -6.94 -14.18 0.51
C PRO A 344 -5.91 -14.62 1.57
N GLY A 345 -6.08 -15.79 2.18
CA GLY A 345 -5.14 -16.33 3.18
C GLY A 345 -5.44 -15.98 4.64
N LYS A 346 -4.40 -15.95 5.48
CA LYS A 346 -4.52 -15.88 6.95
C LYS A 346 -4.80 -14.45 7.42
N TYR A 347 -5.71 -14.31 8.38
CA TYR A 347 -6.04 -13.03 9.04
C TYR A 347 -5.55 -13.02 10.48
N LEU A 348 -5.19 -11.84 10.96
CA LEU A 348 -5.10 -11.58 12.38
C LEU A 348 -6.52 -11.37 12.90
N LEU A 349 -7.05 -12.30 13.71
CA LEU A 349 -8.48 -12.32 14.09
C LEU A 349 -8.77 -11.83 15.52
N ASN A 350 -7.76 -11.88 16.39
CA ASN A 350 -7.90 -11.59 17.82
C ASN A 350 -7.42 -10.17 18.13
N PHE A 351 -8.16 -9.16 17.68
CA PHE A 351 -7.99 -7.80 18.18
C PHE A 351 -9.33 -7.20 18.56
N THR A 352 -9.36 -6.51 19.69
CA THR A 352 -10.59 -5.93 20.21
C THR A 352 -10.93 -4.65 19.44
N ASN A 353 -12.11 -4.63 18.83
CA ASN A 353 -12.75 -3.42 18.32
C ASN A 353 -13.30 -2.60 19.51
N ASN A 354 -12.45 -2.21 20.45
CA ASN A 354 -12.84 -1.48 21.66
C ASN A 354 -13.11 0.01 21.41
N PHE A 355 -13.18 0.44 20.15
CA PHE A 355 -13.44 1.83 19.82
C PHE A 355 -14.95 2.10 19.83
N ASP A 356 -15.37 3.08 20.63
CA ASP A 356 -16.74 3.59 20.61
C ASP A 356 -17.04 4.19 19.22
N SER A 357 -17.94 3.54 18.49
CA SER A 357 -18.34 3.94 17.14
C SER A 357 -18.90 5.36 17.10
N ASN A 358 -19.54 5.83 18.17
CA ASN A 358 -20.01 7.21 18.28
C ASN A 358 -18.84 8.17 18.39
N ALA A 359 -17.88 7.89 19.27
CA ALA A 359 -16.67 8.71 19.44
C ALA A 359 -15.86 8.82 18.14
N ILE A 360 -15.69 7.71 17.41
CA ILE A 360 -14.99 7.69 16.11
C ILE A 360 -15.73 8.58 15.10
N THR A 361 -17.05 8.48 15.05
CA THR A 361 -17.90 9.26 14.13
C THR A 361 -17.84 10.76 14.47
N VAL A 362 -17.85 11.13 15.75
CA VAL A 362 -17.69 12.51 16.20
C VAL A 362 -16.31 13.06 15.81
N LYS A 363 -15.24 12.28 15.99
CA LYS A 363 -13.88 12.66 15.57
C LYS A 363 -13.81 12.91 14.07
N MET A 364 -14.41 12.02 13.26
CA MET A 364 -14.49 12.15 11.81
C MET A 364 -15.27 13.40 11.38
N LYS A 365 -16.41 13.69 12.02
CA LYS A 365 -17.21 14.89 11.76
C LYS A 365 -16.41 16.17 12.01
N LYS A 366 -15.79 16.29 13.19
CA LYS A 366 -14.97 17.46 13.55
C LYS A 366 -13.81 17.65 12.57
N TRP A 367 -13.14 16.56 12.19
CA TRP A 367 -12.09 16.62 11.18
C TRP A 367 -12.61 17.09 9.81
N TYR A 368 -13.76 16.59 9.37
CA TYR A 368 -14.35 16.99 8.10
C TYR A 368 -14.77 18.46 8.07
N GLU A 369 -15.31 18.99 9.17
CA GLU A 369 -15.63 20.42 9.33
C GLU A 369 -14.38 21.30 9.13
N ASN A 370 -13.24 20.88 9.68
CA ASN A 370 -11.96 21.55 9.44
C ASN A 370 -11.49 21.37 7.99
N TYR A 371 -11.57 20.15 7.45
CA TYR A 371 -11.14 19.81 6.10
C TYR A 371 -11.85 20.62 5.01
N LYS A 372 -13.14 20.94 5.19
CA LYS A 372 -13.93 21.78 4.27
C LYS A 372 -13.41 23.21 4.14
N ASN A 373 -12.70 23.72 5.14
CA ASN A 373 -12.25 25.11 5.19
C ASN A 373 -10.84 25.30 4.59
N PHE A 374 -10.21 24.22 4.12
CA PHE A 374 -8.95 24.19 3.37
C PHE A 374 -9.22 23.82 1.92
#